data_AF-A0AAC8W7M7-F1
#
_entry.id   AF-A0AAC8W7M7-F1
#
_cell.length_a   1.000
_cell.length_b   1.000
_cell.length_c   1.000
_cell.angle_alpha   90.00
_cell.angle_beta   90.00
_cell.angle_gamma   90.00
#
_symmetry.space_group_name_H-M   'P 1'
#
loop_
_entity.id
_entity.type
_entity.pdbx_description
1 polymer ?
#
loop_
_entity_poly.entity_id
_entity_poly.type
_entity_poly.pdbx_seq_one_letter_code
_entity_poly.pdbx_strand_id
1 'polypeptide(L)'
;MELSVTEIVKIIKSETNIIKREKAIAFFFLNLIRELMSLALERADQELSESMKNQGYQIEKKNQRSINMAFGEATYVRRRYVKAGQESRYPLDKFMGFDKYKHYSVLAVRNILAVSSVAAYRNTALAVNCLSGFNISHAQIGNLVKTAGQKIKEQQEADSRYDAQTAKKQVPVLCLEGDGVMIKGTQGRFEFHRYQVCEGLRNVTCKRRERTNAKEFVSLSRLDALNEAKEYIANTYDLANTLIISNADGGAGYAKKDFDEIVGRCAKHEHFLDVFHLNKKIKDRLCFAPELQGKLIYALEFKYDRDLVNTILNTAESKLIDELNTVQNHEHLARLRSYIDRRWDDIKPFKMRNLKVTKAIGSCESNHRKYTYRVKGQGKYWSEAGAEGMLRILACIKNLDLEQWLNSDFEAGKLISLDHKKLLAAARDSLKRRHEIHVGIQHGALTAEAVGGSYLAKLDRMLNHIKY
;
A
#
# COMPACT_ATOMS: atom_id res chain seq x y z
N MET A 1 -10.57 4.37 37.91
CA MET A 1 -9.13 4.05 38.12
C MET A 1 -8.91 2.96 39.16
N GLU A 2 -9.35 3.10 40.41
CA GLU A 2 -9.16 2.04 41.44
C GLU A 2 -9.82 0.69 41.07
N LEU A 3 -11.03 0.73 40.52
CA LEU A 3 -11.71 -0.46 39.97
C LEU A 3 -10.89 -1.17 38.88
N SER A 4 -10.26 -0.40 37.99
CA SER A 4 -9.46 -0.91 36.87
C SER A 4 -8.18 -1.61 37.35
N VAL A 5 -7.48 -1.02 38.34
CA VAL A 5 -6.27 -1.62 38.92
C VAL A 5 -6.60 -2.92 39.67
N THR A 6 -7.72 -2.93 40.39
CA THR A 6 -8.18 -4.11 41.15
C THR A 6 -8.43 -5.31 40.24
N GLU A 7 -9.03 -5.09 39.07
CA GLU A 7 -9.28 -6.15 38.08
C GLU A 7 -8.00 -6.66 37.43
N ILE A 8 -7.05 -5.78 37.11
CA ILE A 8 -5.74 -6.18 36.60
C ILE A 8 -5.04 -7.08 37.63
N VAL A 9 -5.03 -6.68 38.91
CA VAL A 9 -4.46 -7.49 40.00
C VAL A 9 -5.18 -8.84 40.11
N LYS A 10 -6.51 -8.87 39.95
CA LYS A 10 -7.28 -10.13 39.93
C LYS A 10 -6.82 -11.05 38.80
N ILE A 11 -6.69 -10.53 37.57
CA ILE A 11 -6.19 -11.31 36.42
C ILE A 11 -4.79 -11.85 36.69
N ILE A 12 -3.90 -11.02 37.26
CA ILE A 12 -2.52 -11.41 37.58
C ILE A 12 -2.48 -12.58 38.58
N LYS A 13 -3.37 -12.55 39.58
CA LYS A 13 -3.45 -13.54 40.66
C LYS A 13 -4.20 -14.81 40.27
N SER A 14 -5.16 -14.75 39.34
CA SER A 14 -6.05 -15.88 39.03
C SER A 14 -5.56 -16.81 37.93
N GLU A 15 -4.65 -16.37 37.07
CA GLU A 15 -4.19 -17.15 35.91
C GLU A 15 -2.73 -17.60 36.08
N THR A 16 -2.53 -18.91 36.13
CA THR A 16 -1.22 -19.53 36.36
C THR A 16 -0.42 -19.70 35.07
N ASN A 17 -1.09 -19.80 33.91
CA ASN A 17 -0.41 -19.86 32.63
C ASN A 17 0.01 -18.44 32.19
N ILE A 18 1.32 -18.24 32.01
CA ILE A 18 1.91 -16.94 31.67
C ILE A 18 1.27 -16.33 30.40
N ILE A 19 1.13 -17.12 29.33
CA ILE A 19 0.57 -16.65 28.06
C ILE A 19 -0.90 -16.30 28.21
N LYS A 20 -1.70 -17.12 28.91
CA LYS A 20 -3.12 -16.81 29.15
C LYS A 20 -3.28 -15.53 29.97
N ARG A 21 -2.43 -15.33 30.97
CA ARG A 21 -2.43 -14.13 31.82
C ARG A 21 -2.11 -12.88 31.00
N GLU A 22 -1.05 -12.90 30.19
CA GLU A 22 -0.71 -11.79 29.30
C GLU A 22 -1.83 -11.49 28.31
N LYS A 23 -2.45 -12.52 27.70
CA LYS A 23 -3.61 -12.35 26.82
C LYS A 23 -4.80 -11.72 27.53
N ALA A 24 -5.10 -12.14 28.76
CA ALA A 24 -6.19 -11.58 29.56
C ALA A 24 -5.93 -10.11 29.91
N ILE A 25 -4.69 -9.75 30.26
CA ILE A 25 -4.27 -8.35 30.51
C ILE A 25 -4.41 -7.52 29.23
N ALA A 26 -3.91 -8.02 28.09
CA ALA A 26 -4.04 -7.33 26.81
C ALA A 26 -5.51 -7.12 26.42
N PHE A 27 -6.34 -8.16 26.56
CA PHE A 27 -7.78 -8.09 26.32
C PHE A 27 -8.47 -7.04 27.20
N PHE A 28 -8.12 -7.00 28.49
CA PHE A 28 -8.62 -5.99 29.42
C PHE A 28 -8.30 -4.56 28.95
N PHE A 29 -7.04 -4.28 28.62
CA PHE A 29 -6.64 -2.93 28.16
C PHE A 29 -7.29 -2.55 26.83
N LEU A 30 -7.37 -3.48 25.88
CA LEU A 30 -8.02 -3.21 24.59
C LEU A 30 -9.51 -2.89 24.78
N ASN A 31 -10.22 -3.63 25.65
CA ASN A 31 -11.62 -3.30 25.96
C ASN A 31 -11.77 -1.95 26.64
N LEU A 32 -10.90 -1.62 27.59
CA LEU A 32 -10.91 -0.31 28.24
C LEU A 32 -10.71 0.81 27.21
N ILE A 33 -9.74 0.67 26.29
CA ILE A 33 -9.51 1.67 25.24
C ILE A 33 -10.73 1.79 24.32
N ARG A 34 -11.38 0.67 23.97
CA ARG A 34 -12.58 0.66 23.12
C ARG A 34 -13.75 1.39 23.78
N GLU A 35 -14.01 1.14 25.06
CA GLU A 35 -15.05 1.83 25.83
C GLU A 35 -14.78 3.34 25.95
N LEU A 36 -13.54 3.72 26.28
CA LEU A 36 -13.12 5.12 26.34
C LEU A 36 -13.30 5.83 25.00
N MET A 37 -12.93 5.16 23.91
CA MET A 37 -13.08 5.70 22.56
C MET A 37 -14.55 5.86 22.18
N SER A 38 -15.40 4.87 22.47
CA SER A 38 -16.85 4.96 22.22
C SER A 38 -17.46 6.16 22.93
N LEU A 39 -17.15 6.36 24.21
CA LEU A 39 -17.62 7.52 24.97
C LEU A 39 -17.11 8.84 24.40
N ALA A 40 -15.84 8.90 23.98
CA ALA A 40 -15.26 10.09 23.36
C ALA A 40 -15.95 10.45 22.04
N LEU A 41 -16.28 9.46 21.21
CA LEU A 41 -17.02 9.66 19.96
C LEU A 41 -18.43 10.18 20.20
N GLU A 42 -19.16 9.60 21.15
CA GLU A 42 -20.52 10.06 21.49
C GLU A 42 -20.52 11.48 22.06
N ARG A 43 -19.46 11.83 22.82
CA ARG A 43 -19.27 13.18 23.32
C ARG A 43 -19.00 14.18 22.19
N ALA A 44 -18.11 13.83 21.26
CA ALA A 44 -17.85 14.65 20.08
C ALA A 44 -19.12 14.83 19.22
N ASP A 45 -19.91 13.78 19.01
CA ASP A 45 -21.21 13.87 18.31
C ASP A 45 -22.18 14.81 19.03
N GLN A 46 -22.21 14.78 20.38
CA GLN A 46 -23.04 15.69 21.16
C GLN A 46 -22.63 17.16 20.98
N GLU A 47 -21.33 17.45 20.96
CA GLU A 47 -20.80 18.81 20.81
C GLU A 47 -21.04 19.37 19.40
N LEU A 48 -21.05 18.52 18.37
CA LEU A 48 -21.42 18.93 17.00
C LEU A 48 -22.90 19.28 16.85
N SER A 49 -23.76 18.88 17.80
CA SER A 49 -25.21 19.06 17.70
C SER A 49 -25.64 20.52 17.69
N GLU A 50 -25.02 21.36 18.50
CA GLU A 50 -25.34 22.79 18.57
C GLU A 50 -25.00 23.50 17.25
N SER A 51 -23.81 23.22 16.70
CA SER A 51 -23.40 23.74 15.39
C SER A 51 -24.36 23.34 14.27
N MET A 52 -24.83 22.08 14.24
CA MET A 52 -25.78 21.62 13.23
C MET A 52 -27.16 22.28 13.36
N LYS A 53 -27.65 22.45 14.59
CA LYS A 53 -28.93 23.16 14.84
C LYS A 53 -28.85 24.61 14.39
N ASN A 54 -27.74 25.30 14.67
CA ASN A 54 -27.52 26.68 14.24
C ASN A 54 -27.46 26.82 12.71
N GLN A 55 -27.09 25.76 11.99
CA GLN A 55 -27.15 25.69 10.52
C GLN A 55 -28.56 25.34 9.97
N GLY A 56 -29.55 25.17 10.84
CA GLY A 56 -30.94 24.86 10.49
C GLY A 56 -31.19 23.36 10.24
N TYR A 57 -30.30 22.47 10.68
CA TYR A 57 -30.54 21.03 10.64
C TYR A 57 -31.29 20.54 11.88
N GLN A 58 -32.14 19.54 11.71
CA GLN A 58 -32.84 18.84 12.79
C GLN A 58 -32.32 17.41 12.94
N ILE A 59 -32.39 16.88 14.16
CA ILE A 59 -32.04 15.48 14.44
C ILE A 59 -33.22 14.62 13.96
N GLU A 60 -32.96 13.71 13.03
CA GLU A 60 -33.97 12.75 12.59
C GLU A 60 -33.95 11.50 13.48
N LYS A 61 -32.76 10.91 13.67
CA LYS A 61 -32.60 9.67 14.43
C LYS A 61 -31.19 9.49 14.98
N LYS A 62 -31.05 8.55 15.90
CA LYS A 62 -29.78 8.04 16.41
C LYS A 62 -29.52 6.66 15.83
N ASN A 63 -28.30 6.42 15.34
CA ASN A 63 -27.89 5.13 14.79
C ASN A 63 -26.62 4.65 15.47
N GLN A 64 -26.57 3.38 15.81
CA GLN A 64 -25.34 2.72 16.25
C GLN A 64 -24.40 2.51 15.05
N ARG A 65 -23.10 2.66 15.27
CA ARG A 65 -22.05 2.33 14.30
C ARG A 65 -20.87 1.70 15.02
N SER A 66 -20.20 0.78 14.32
CA SER A 66 -18.95 0.17 14.76
C SER A 66 -17.84 0.42 13.75
N ILE A 67 -16.66 0.82 14.22
CA ILE A 67 -15.45 1.05 13.41
C ILE A 67 -14.28 0.30 14.04
N ASN A 68 -13.62 -0.55 13.25
CA ASN A 68 -12.34 -1.17 13.56
C ASN A 68 -11.22 -0.13 13.46
N MET A 69 -10.70 0.25 14.62
CA MET A 69 -9.54 1.10 14.77
C MET A 69 -8.28 0.26 14.97
N ALA A 70 -7.10 0.88 14.97
CA ALA A 70 -5.82 0.16 15.14
C ALA A 70 -5.71 -0.62 16.46
N PHE A 71 -6.56 -0.31 17.45
CA PHE A 71 -6.62 -0.93 18.78
C PHE A 71 -7.90 -1.74 19.02
N GLY A 72 -8.75 -1.95 18.00
CA GLY A 72 -9.99 -2.73 18.12
C GLY A 72 -11.23 -1.97 17.67
N GLU A 73 -12.38 -2.63 17.79
CA GLU A 73 -13.67 -2.11 17.35
C GLU A 73 -14.30 -1.16 18.38
N ALA A 74 -14.51 0.10 18.00
CA ALA A 74 -15.27 1.05 18.79
C ALA A 74 -16.73 1.11 18.28
N THR A 75 -17.69 0.81 19.16
CA THR A 75 -19.13 0.83 18.89
C THR A 75 -19.77 2.00 19.63
N TYR A 76 -20.43 2.91 18.90
CA TYR A 76 -20.95 4.17 19.44
C TYR A 76 -22.26 4.56 18.76
N VAL A 77 -23.03 5.44 19.39
CA VAL A 77 -24.26 6.01 18.83
C VAL A 77 -24.00 7.42 18.29
N ARG A 78 -24.42 7.67 17.05
CA ARG A 78 -24.30 8.96 16.36
C ARG A 78 -25.64 9.48 15.88
N ARG A 79 -25.76 10.79 15.67
CA ARG A 79 -27.01 11.42 15.21
C ARG A 79 -27.02 11.65 13.68
N ARG A 80 -28.14 11.32 13.02
CA ARG A 80 -28.42 11.70 11.63
C ARG A 80 -29.16 13.02 11.62
N TYR A 81 -28.65 13.97 10.84
CA TYR A 81 -29.23 15.31 10.69
C TYR A 81 -29.86 15.48 9.30
N VAL A 82 -31.03 16.14 9.26
CA VAL A 82 -31.78 16.44 8.03
C VAL A 82 -32.16 17.92 7.97
N LYS A 83 -32.25 18.45 6.76
CA LYS A 83 -32.71 19.81 6.47
C LYS A 83 -33.46 19.76 5.13
N ALA A 84 -34.61 20.44 5.04
CA ALA A 84 -35.41 20.44 3.82
C ALA A 84 -34.57 20.89 2.61
N GLY A 85 -34.65 20.14 1.50
CA GLY A 85 -33.88 20.40 0.29
C GLY A 85 -32.37 20.12 0.39
N GLN A 86 -31.90 19.47 1.45
CA GLN A 86 -30.48 19.14 1.66
C GLN A 86 -30.29 17.66 1.97
N GLU A 87 -29.15 17.10 1.55
CA GLU A 87 -28.80 15.74 1.93
C GLU A 87 -28.63 15.58 3.44
N SER A 88 -29.02 14.41 3.93
CA SER A 88 -28.79 14.04 5.32
C SER A 88 -27.30 13.85 5.63
N ARG A 89 -26.88 14.19 6.84
CA ARG A 89 -25.47 14.14 7.23
C ARG A 89 -25.26 13.44 8.56
N TYR A 90 -24.08 12.82 8.68
CA TYR A 90 -23.48 12.37 9.94
C TYR A 90 -22.25 13.25 10.22
N PRO A 91 -22.38 14.31 11.03
CA PRO A 91 -21.29 15.26 11.26
C PRO A 91 -20.05 14.62 11.87
N LEU A 92 -20.24 13.70 12.83
CA LEU A 92 -19.13 12.97 13.45
C LEU A 92 -18.35 12.15 12.41
N ASP A 93 -19.04 11.48 11.49
CA ASP A 93 -18.37 10.73 10.42
C ASP A 93 -17.51 11.63 9.57
N LYS A 94 -18.06 12.79 9.15
CA LYS A 94 -17.32 13.73 8.31
C LYS A 94 -16.09 14.25 9.04
N PHE A 95 -16.24 14.54 10.34
CA PHE A 95 -15.14 15.00 11.19
C PHE A 95 -14.04 13.94 11.35
N MET A 96 -14.41 12.67 11.53
CA MET A 96 -13.47 11.56 11.66
C MET A 96 -13.06 10.94 10.30
N GLY A 97 -13.61 11.46 9.19
CA GLY A 97 -13.78 10.84 7.86
C GLY A 97 -13.98 9.33 7.88
N PHE A 98 -15.04 8.90 8.55
CA PHE A 98 -15.57 7.56 8.44
C PHE A 98 -16.53 7.47 7.26
N ASP A 99 -16.00 7.06 6.10
CA ASP A 99 -16.77 6.86 4.87
C ASP A 99 -18.01 6.00 5.06
N LYS A 100 -19.06 6.27 4.25
CA LYS A 100 -20.30 5.49 4.27
C LYS A 100 -20.00 3.99 4.04
N TYR A 101 -20.64 3.14 4.84
CA TYR A 101 -20.51 1.67 4.78
C TYR A 101 -19.11 1.09 5.03
N LYS A 102 -18.11 1.90 5.38
CA LYS A 102 -16.79 1.40 5.77
C LYS A 102 -16.75 1.07 7.25
N HIS A 103 -16.07 -0.03 7.56
CA HIS A 103 -15.94 -0.59 8.91
C HIS A 103 -14.54 -0.43 9.49
N TYR A 104 -13.60 0.18 8.77
CA TYR A 104 -12.21 0.34 9.21
C TYR A 104 -11.85 1.82 9.20
N SER A 105 -11.15 2.26 10.23
CA SER A 105 -10.51 3.59 10.23
C SER A 105 -9.40 3.65 9.18
N VAL A 106 -9.07 4.85 8.71
CA VAL A 106 -8.02 5.05 7.69
C VAL A 106 -6.67 4.52 8.16
N LEU A 107 -6.31 4.74 9.43
CA LEU A 107 -5.07 4.20 9.99
C LEU A 107 -5.05 2.67 10.00
N ALA A 108 -6.17 2.02 10.36
CA ALA A 108 -6.27 0.57 10.31
C ALA A 108 -6.10 0.05 8.87
N VAL A 109 -6.74 0.69 7.89
CA VAL A 109 -6.56 0.37 6.46
C VAL A 109 -5.09 0.53 6.06
N ARG A 110 -4.49 1.69 6.32
CA ARG A 110 -3.07 1.98 6.01
C ARG A 110 -2.14 0.91 6.56
N ASN A 111 -2.30 0.53 7.83
CA ASN A 111 -1.46 -0.50 8.46
C ASN A 111 -1.67 -1.88 7.83
N ILE A 112 -2.92 -2.25 7.52
CA ILE A 112 -3.25 -3.48 6.80
C ILE A 112 -2.58 -3.51 5.42
N LEU A 113 -2.65 -2.42 4.65
CA LEU A 113 -2.06 -2.33 3.31
C LEU A 113 -0.52 -2.41 3.38
N ALA A 114 0.10 -1.74 4.37
CA ALA A 114 1.54 -1.80 4.59
C ALA A 114 2.01 -3.24 4.86
N VAL A 115 1.36 -3.98 5.77
CA VAL A 115 1.70 -5.39 6.02
C VAL A 115 1.39 -6.25 4.79
N SER A 116 0.27 -6.00 4.11
CA SER A 116 -0.12 -6.70 2.88
C SER A 116 0.89 -6.51 1.74
N SER A 117 1.70 -5.45 1.76
CA SER A 117 2.72 -5.18 0.74
C SER A 117 3.94 -6.10 0.85
N VAL A 118 4.19 -6.66 2.05
CA VAL A 118 5.34 -7.54 2.33
C VAL A 118 4.93 -8.99 2.67
N ALA A 119 3.63 -9.24 2.89
CA ALA A 119 3.12 -10.55 3.29
C ALA A 119 1.94 -11.03 2.43
N ALA A 120 1.72 -12.35 2.40
CA ALA A 120 0.50 -12.93 1.83
C ALA A 120 -0.74 -12.54 2.66
N TYR A 121 -1.93 -12.57 2.07
CA TYR A 121 -3.16 -12.14 2.76
C TYR A 121 -3.50 -12.99 3.99
N ARG A 122 -3.17 -14.29 4.00
CA ARG A 122 -3.32 -15.14 5.18
C ARG A 122 -2.38 -14.72 6.31
N ASN A 123 -1.12 -14.42 5.99
CA ASN A 123 -0.14 -13.94 6.98
C ASN A 123 -0.48 -12.52 7.47
N THR A 124 -1.03 -11.69 6.59
CA THR A 124 -1.54 -10.36 6.98
C THR A 124 -2.71 -10.50 7.94
N ALA A 125 -3.69 -11.36 7.63
CA ALA A 125 -4.81 -11.64 8.52
C ALA A 125 -4.33 -12.18 9.88
N LEU A 126 -3.35 -13.10 9.87
CA LEU A 126 -2.73 -13.58 11.11
C LEU A 126 -2.13 -12.42 11.93
N ALA A 127 -1.32 -11.56 11.30
CA ALA A 127 -0.72 -10.42 11.98
C ALA A 127 -1.76 -9.47 12.58
N VAL A 128 -2.82 -9.15 11.83
CA VAL A 128 -3.91 -8.27 12.31
C VAL A 128 -4.67 -8.91 13.48
N ASN A 129 -5.03 -10.19 13.36
CA ASN A 129 -5.78 -10.91 14.39
C ASN A 129 -4.96 -11.08 15.69
N CYS A 130 -3.62 -11.10 15.57
CA CYS A 130 -2.74 -11.15 16.72
C CYS A 130 -2.50 -9.78 17.39
N LEU A 131 -2.54 -8.68 16.63
CA LEU A 131 -1.98 -7.39 17.08
C LEU A 131 -2.97 -6.22 17.17
N SER A 132 -4.14 -6.29 16.51
CA SER A 132 -5.01 -5.11 16.34
C SER A 132 -6.29 -5.12 17.17
N GLY A 133 -6.52 -6.13 18.01
CA GLY A 133 -7.72 -6.20 18.86
C GLY A 133 -9.04 -6.43 18.12
N PHE A 134 -8.99 -6.81 16.84
CA PHE A 134 -10.14 -7.24 16.03
C PHE A 134 -9.71 -8.35 15.06
N ASN A 135 -10.69 -9.09 14.54
CA ASN A 135 -10.45 -10.16 13.57
C ASN A 135 -10.77 -9.72 12.14
N ILE A 136 -9.96 -10.18 11.20
CA ILE A 136 -10.15 -10.00 9.77
C ILE A 136 -9.79 -11.29 9.03
N SER A 137 -10.54 -11.58 7.96
CA SER A 137 -10.25 -12.69 7.05
C SER A 137 -9.30 -12.26 5.94
N HIS A 138 -8.55 -13.21 5.39
CA HIS A 138 -7.71 -12.97 4.21
C HIS A 138 -8.50 -12.44 2.99
N ALA A 139 -9.78 -12.79 2.87
CA ALA A 139 -10.66 -12.28 1.82
C ALA A 139 -10.97 -10.79 2.02
N GLN A 140 -11.24 -10.36 3.25
CA GLN A 140 -11.42 -8.94 3.59
C GLN A 140 -10.14 -8.14 3.34
N ILE A 141 -8.95 -8.69 3.64
CA ILE A 141 -7.67 -8.08 3.27
C ILE A 141 -7.60 -7.84 1.75
N GLY A 142 -7.93 -8.86 0.96
CA GLY A 142 -7.97 -8.75 -0.51
C GLY A 142 -8.94 -7.67 -1.00
N ASN A 143 -10.11 -7.54 -0.36
CA ASN A 143 -11.09 -6.51 -0.70
C ASN A 143 -10.60 -5.10 -0.32
N LEU A 144 -9.90 -4.94 0.80
CA LEU A 144 -9.26 -3.68 1.18
C LEU A 144 -8.20 -3.27 0.17
N VAL A 145 -7.35 -4.21 -0.28
CA VAL A 145 -6.35 -3.95 -1.33
C VAL A 145 -7.01 -3.50 -2.63
N LYS A 146 -8.04 -4.20 -3.09
CA LYS A 146 -8.77 -3.84 -4.32
C LYS A 146 -9.41 -2.46 -4.20
N THR A 147 -10.11 -2.21 -3.10
CA THR A 147 -10.83 -0.94 -2.87
C THR A 147 -9.86 0.23 -2.78
N ALA A 148 -8.79 0.10 -1.98
CA ALA A 148 -7.79 1.15 -1.83
C ALA A 148 -7.04 1.37 -3.15
N GLY A 149 -6.70 0.30 -3.86
CA GLY A 149 -6.07 0.36 -5.17
C GLY A 149 -6.89 1.11 -6.21
N GLN A 150 -8.19 0.79 -6.29
CA GLN A 150 -9.12 1.47 -7.19
C GLN A 150 -9.25 2.96 -6.84
N LYS A 151 -9.40 3.29 -5.56
CA LYS A 151 -9.44 4.68 -5.10
C LYS A 151 -8.15 5.44 -5.46
N ILE A 152 -6.99 4.83 -5.22
CA ILE A 152 -5.69 5.40 -5.58
C ILE A 152 -5.62 5.65 -7.09
N LYS A 153 -6.08 4.69 -7.91
CA LYS A 153 -6.14 4.82 -9.36
C LYS A 153 -6.99 6.02 -9.79
N GLU A 154 -8.25 6.05 -9.36
CA GLU A 154 -9.20 7.11 -9.70
C GLU A 154 -8.67 8.49 -9.30
N GLN A 155 -8.06 8.59 -8.12
CA GLN A 155 -7.48 9.83 -7.66
C GLN A 155 -6.23 10.23 -8.43
N GLN A 156 -5.36 9.29 -8.81
CA GLN A 156 -4.18 9.55 -9.65
C GLN A 156 -4.56 10.01 -11.05
N GLU A 157 -5.63 9.46 -11.63
CA GLU A 157 -6.13 9.83 -12.95
C GLU A 157 -6.89 11.18 -12.94
N ALA A 158 -7.54 11.52 -11.82
CA ALA A 158 -8.20 12.81 -11.63
C ALA A 158 -7.26 13.91 -11.11
N ASP A 159 -5.99 13.57 -10.85
CA ASP A 159 -5.07 14.42 -10.13
C ASP A 159 -4.50 15.57 -10.97
N SER A 160 -5.15 16.73 -10.88
CA SER A 160 -4.61 17.99 -11.43
C SER A 160 -3.57 18.67 -10.52
N ARG A 161 -3.04 18.03 -9.45
CA ARG A 161 -2.02 18.64 -8.55
C ARG A 161 -0.78 19.17 -9.27
N TYR A 162 -0.60 18.72 -10.50
CA TYR A 162 0.46 19.12 -11.38
C TYR A 162 0.12 20.32 -12.29
N ASP A 163 -1.16 20.60 -12.53
CA ASP A 163 -1.66 21.63 -13.47
C ASP A 163 -1.48 23.08 -12.96
N ALA A 164 -0.81 23.28 -11.82
CA ALA A 164 -0.68 24.57 -11.15
C ALA A 164 0.75 24.92 -10.66
N GLN A 165 1.79 24.17 -11.02
CA GLN A 165 3.16 24.59 -10.68
C GLN A 165 3.60 25.76 -11.58
N THR A 166 3.54 26.98 -11.04
CA THR A 166 3.99 28.21 -11.71
C THR A 166 5.50 28.26 -11.93
N ALA A 167 6.29 27.48 -11.17
CA ALA A 167 7.75 27.38 -11.33
C ALA A 167 8.18 25.91 -11.44
N LYS A 168 8.44 25.46 -12.67
CA LYS A 168 8.99 24.13 -12.94
C LYS A 168 10.46 24.04 -12.51
N LYS A 169 10.85 22.90 -11.94
CA LYS A 169 12.22 22.67 -11.45
C LYS A 169 13.19 22.41 -12.60
N GLN A 170 14.31 23.13 -12.64
CA GLN A 170 15.42 22.78 -13.52
C GLN A 170 16.39 21.85 -12.80
N VAL A 171 16.80 20.78 -13.47
CA VAL A 171 17.78 19.81 -12.96
C VAL A 171 18.85 19.55 -14.02
N PRO A 172 20.12 19.32 -13.65
CA PRO A 172 21.15 19.07 -14.65
C PRO A 172 20.93 17.72 -15.38
N VAL A 173 20.36 16.74 -14.67
CA VAL A 173 20.18 15.37 -15.15
C VAL A 173 18.85 14.82 -14.64
N LEU A 174 18.11 14.16 -15.52
CA LEU A 174 16.94 13.36 -15.16
C LEU A 174 17.09 11.95 -15.72
N CYS A 175 16.83 10.97 -14.86
CA CYS A 175 17.04 9.56 -15.12
C CYS A 175 15.69 8.86 -15.23
N LEU A 176 15.43 8.22 -16.37
CA LEU A 176 14.20 7.49 -16.68
C LEU A 176 14.49 5.99 -16.76
N GLU A 177 13.62 5.18 -16.18
CA GLU A 177 13.70 3.73 -16.22
C GLU A 177 12.31 3.19 -16.58
N GLY A 178 12.21 2.27 -17.54
CA GLY A 178 10.95 1.65 -17.94
C GLY A 178 11.11 0.15 -18.11
N ASP A 179 10.18 -0.63 -17.56
CA ASP A 179 10.22 -2.09 -17.65
C ASP A 179 8.81 -2.71 -17.59
N GLY A 180 8.67 -3.89 -18.19
CA GLY A 180 7.46 -4.70 -18.28
C GLY A 180 7.65 -6.07 -17.65
N VAL A 181 6.72 -6.47 -16.78
CA VAL A 181 6.90 -7.67 -15.95
C VAL A 181 5.67 -8.56 -15.97
N MET A 182 5.84 -9.75 -16.55
CA MET A 182 4.80 -10.78 -16.58
C MET A 182 4.52 -11.39 -15.20
N ILE A 183 3.26 -11.44 -14.78
CA ILE A 183 2.75 -12.05 -13.54
C ILE A 183 1.66 -13.10 -13.83
N LYS A 184 1.37 -13.96 -12.86
CA LYS A 184 0.32 -14.98 -12.97
C LYS A 184 -1.02 -14.43 -12.52
N GLY A 185 -2.01 -14.50 -13.38
CA GLY A 185 -3.41 -14.17 -13.13
C GLY A 185 -4.26 -15.40 -12.89
N THR A 186 -5.45 -15.23 -12.30
CA THR A 186 -6.46 -16.30 -12.18
C THR A 186 -7.02 -16.72 -13.54
N GLN A 187 -6.97 -15.82 -14.54
CA GLN A 187 -7.41 -16.04 -15.91
C GLN A 187 -6.25 -15.79 -16.90
N GLY A 188 -5.13 -16.47 -16.70
CA GLY A 188 -3.97 -16.38 -17.60
C GLY A 188 -2.79 -15.59 -17.02
N ARG A 189 -2.07 -14.85 -17.87
CA ARG A 189 -0.92 -14.03 -17.44
C ARG A 189 -1.19 -12.57 -17.76
N PHE A 190 -0.78 -11.69 -16.86
CA PHE A 190 -0.81 -10.25 -17.07
C PHE A 190 0.61 -9.74 -17.18
N GLU A 191 0.77 -8.56 -17.77
CA GLU A 191 1.99 -7.77 -17.66
C GLU A 191 1.67 -6.54 -16.82
N PHE A 192 2.57 -6.16 -15.90
CA PHE A 192 2.52 -4.83 -15.33
C PHE A 192 3.67 -4.00 -15.86
N HIS A 193 3.42 -2.72 -16.02
CA HIS A 193 4.34 -1.75 -16.59
C HIS A 193 4.75 -0.78 -15.51
N ARG A 194 6.04 -0.49 -15.44
CA ARG A 194 6.61 0.45 -14.48
C ARG A 194 7.44 1.49 -15.18
N TYR A 195 7.25 2.75 -14.79
CA TYR A 195 8.16 3.84 -15.09
C TYR A 195 8.70 4.43 -13.79
N GLN A 196 9.96 4.85 -13.81
CA GLN A 196 10.57 5.56 -12.69
C GLN A 196 11.35 6.77 -13.21
N VAL A 197 11.20 7.87 -12.47
CA VAL A 197 11.90 9.12 -12.69
C VAL A 197 12.77 9.42 -11.47
N CYS A 198 14.01 9.86 -11.65
CA CYS A 198 14.85 10.35 -10.54
C CYS A 198 15.89 11.38 -11.00
N GLU A 199 16.35 12.22 -10.08
CA GLU A 199 17.30 13.32 -10.33
C GLU A 199 18.76 12.84 -10.26
N GLY A 200 19.03 11.63 -10.77
CA GLY A 200 20.33 11.00 -10.72
C GLY A 200 20.60 10.16 -9.46
N LEU A 201 21.88 9.88 -9.23
CA LEU A 201 22.36 9.02 -8.15
C LEU A 201 23.26 9.82 -7.20
N ARG A 202 23.03 9.69 -5.89
CA ARG A 202 23.94 10.18 -4.85
C ARG A 202 24.59 9.02 -4.10
N ASN A 203 25.86 9.17 -3.74
CA ASN A 203 26.52 8.20 -2.87
C ASN A 203 26.07 8.47 -1.44
N VAL A 204 25.51 7.46 -0.78
CA VAL A 204 25.19 7.49 0.66
C VAL A 204 26.42 7.09 1.46
N THR A 205 27.15 6.09 0.94
CA THR A 205 28.44 5.64 1.44
C THR A 205 29.35 5.34 0.26
N CYS A 206 30.61 4.95 0.51
CA CYS A 206 31.53 4.52 -0.55
C CYS A 206 31.00 3.34 -1.39
N LYS A 207 30.15 2.48 -0.80
CA LYS A 207 29.58 1.28 -1.45
C LYS A 207 28.09 1.41 -1.77
N ARG A 208 27.35 2.27 -1.06
CA ARG A 208 25.89 2.41 -1.21
C ARG A 208 25.53 3.70 -1.94
N ARG A 209 24.61 3.57 -2.88
CA ARG A 209 24.04 4.68 -3.64
C ARG A 209 22.54 4.72 -3.45
N GLU A 210 21.97 5.89 -3.67
CA GLU A 210 20.53 6.06 -3.73
C GLU A 210 20.13 7.00 -4.86
N ARG A 211 18.90 6.82 -5.31
CA ARG A 211 18.28 7.66 -6.33
C ARG A 211 17.72 8.90 -5.65
N THR A 212 18.09 10.07 -6.14
CA THR A 212 17.60 11.34 -5.59
C THR A 212 16.19 11.60 -6.13
N ASN A 213 15.25 11.93 -5.24
CA ASN A 213 13.86 12.29 -5.59
C ASN A 213 13.20 11.31 -6.58
N ALA A 214 13.34 10.01 -6.28
CA ALA A 214 12.77 8.98 -7.13
C ALA A 214 11.24 8.91 -7.01
N LYS A 215 10.55 8.88 -8.14
CA LYS A 215 9.11 8.70 -8.26
C LYS A 215 8.81 7.52 -9.18
N GLU A 216 7.83 6.69 -8.81
CA GLU A 216 7.43 5.50 -9.57
C GLU A 216 5.96 5.52 -9.94
N PHE A 217 5.69 5.04 -11.16
CA PHE A 217 4.39 4.93 -11.79
C PHE A 217 4.21 3.50 -12.25
N VAL A 218 3.11 2.86 -11.85
CA VAL A 218 2.88 1.43 -12.11
C VAL A 218 1.41 1.17 -12.38
N SER A 219 1.16 0.43 -13.45
CA SER A 219 -0.18 -0.08 -13.79
C SER A 219 -0.08 -1.36 -14.63
N LEU A 220 -1.15 -2.15 -14.65
CA LEU A 220 -1.38 -3.19 -15.65
C LEU A 220 -1.60 -2.60 -17.06
N SER A 221 -2.00 -1.33 -17.16
CA SER A 221 -2.04 -0.60 -18.43
C SER A 221 -0.72 0.13 -18.67
N ARG A 222 -0.04 -0.20 -19.77
CA ARG A 222 1.17 0.53 -20.18
C ARG A 222 0.90 2.01 -20.37
N LEU A 223 -0.25 2.33 -20.97
CA LEU A 223 -0.62 3.69 -21.32
C LEU A 223 -0.91 4.53 -20.07
N ASP A 224 -1.60 3.96 -19.07
CA ASP A 224 -1.90 4.65 -17.81
C ASP A 224 -0.58 5.01 -17.10
N ALA A 225 0.30 4.03 -16.88
CA ALA A 225 1.58 4.27 -16.22
C ALA A 225 2.50 5.23 -17.00
N LEU A 226 2.42 5.21 -18.33
CA LEU A 226 3.17 6.11 -19.21
C LEU A 226 2.66 7.56 -19.09
N ASN A 227 1.34 7.75 -19.13
CA ASN A 227 0.71 9.06 -19.05
C ASN A 227 0.91 9.69 -17.67
N GLU A 228 0.76 8.92 -16.59
CA GLU A 228 1.05 9.40 -15.22
C GLU A 228 2.52 9.88 -15.10
N ALA A 229 3.47 9.15 -15.69
CA ALA A 229 4.88 9.54 -15.71
C ALA A 229 5.12 10.81 -16.55
N LYS A 230 4.46 10.92 -17.71
CA LYS A 230 4.50 12.09 -18.59
C LYS A 230 4.00 13.34 -17.89
N GLU A 231 2.81 13.26 -17.29
CA GLU A 231 2.18 14.38 -16.58
C GLU A 231 3.04 14.82 -15.40
N TYR A 232 3.57 13.88 -14.62
CA TYR A 232 4.50 14.20 -13.54
C TYR A 232 5.71 14.97 -14.06
N ILE A 233 6.36 14.49 -15.12
CA ILE A 233 7.57 15.12 -15.67
C ILE A 233 7.23 16.51 -16.22
N ALA A 234 6.20 16.61 -17.06
CA ALA A 234 5.79 17.82 -17.75
C ALA A 234 5.49 18.96 -16.78
N ASN A 235 4.94 18.63 -15.62
CA ASN A 235 4.51 19.61 -14.64
C ASN A 235 5.54 19.87 -13.53
N THR A 236 6.42 18.91 -13.25
CA THR A 236 7.46 19.07 -12.21
C THR A 236 8.72 19.75 -12.74
N TYR A 237 9.11 19.48 -14.00
CA TYR A 237 10.43 19.85 -14.51
C TYR A 237 10.39 20.73 -15.76
N ASP A 238 11.33 21.67 -15.82
CA ASP A 238 11.75 22.32 -17.06
C ASP A 238 12.98 21.57 -17.58
N LEU A 239 12.84 20.93 -18.73
CA LEU A 239 13.84 20.04 -19.30
C LEU A 239 14.74 20.71 -20.35
N ALA A 240 14.53 21.98 -20.68
CA ALA A 240 15.20 22.65 -21.79
C ALA A 240 16.74 22.55 -21.72
N ASN A 241 17.30 22.58 -20.51
CA ASN A 241 18.74 22.50 -20.24
C ASN A 241 19.17 21.18 -19.55
N THR A 242 18.30 20.17 -19.56
CA THR A 242 18.48 18.92 -18.81
C THR A 242 19.03 17.79 -19.70
N LEU A 243 20.03 17.05 -19.20
CA LEU A 243 20.46 15.79 -19.78
C LEU A 243 19.51 14.66 -19.33
N ILE A 244 18.84 14.01 -20.29
CA ILE A 244 18.04 12.82 -20.01
C ILE A 244 18.85 11.56 -20.22
N ILE A 245 18.76 10.66 -19.26
CA ILE A 245 19.36 9.32 -19.32
C ILE A 245 18.23 8.32 -19.15
N SER A 246 17.89 7.59 -20.20
CA SER A 246 16.88 6.53 -20.12
C SER A 246 17.52 5.14 -20.18
N ASN A 247 16.95 4.19 -19.44
CA ASN A 247 17.35 2.78 -19.47
C ASN A 247 16.11 1.89 -19.55
N ALA A 248 16.10 0.93 -20.47
CA ALA A 248 15.01 -0.02 -20.62
C ALA A 248 15.44 -1.32 -21.33
N ASP A 249 14.58 -2.34 -21.30
CA ASP A 249 14.85 -3.65 -21.91
C ASP A 249 14.81 -3.66 -23.46
N GLY A 250 14.29 -2.58 -24.07
CA GLY A 250 14.09 -2.46 -25.51
C GLY A 250 12.97 -3.34 -26.06
N GLY A 251 12.04 -3.77 -25.20
CA GLY A 251 10.81 -4.46 -25.57
C GLY A 251 9.81 -3.54 -26.31
N ALA A 252 8.69 -4.12 -26.72
CA ALA A 252 7.61 -3.36 -27.35
C ALA A 252 7.10 -2.30 -26.35
N GLY A 253 7.26 -1.03 -26.69
CA GLY A 253 6.84 0.08 -25.84
C GLY A 253 7.89 0.60 -24.85
N TYR A 254 9.13 0.11 -24.96
CA TYR A 254 10.27 0.47 -24.12
C TYR A 254 11.51 0.80 -24.96
N ALA A 255 11.31 1.21 -26.21
CA ALA A 255 12.41 1.67 -27.06
C ALA A 255 12.68 3.16 -26.82
N LYS A 256 13.83 3.65 -27.30
CA LYS A 256 14.21 5.06 -27.23
C LYS A 256 13.06 6.02 -27.61
N LYS A 257 12.35 5.74 -28.70
CA LYS A 257 11.21 6.55 -29.17
C LYS A 257 10.10 6.73 -28.12
N ASP A 258 9.85 5.70 -27.30
CA ASP A 258 8.81 5.75 -26.27
C ASP A 258 9.26 6.72 -25.15
N PHE A 259 10.56 6.77 -24.83
CA PHE A 259 11.11 7.75 -23.89
C PHE A 259 11.26 9.15 -24.49
N ASP A 260 11.56 9.28 -25.78
CA ASP A 260 11.56 10.57 -26.47
C ASP A 260 10.17 11.23 -26.36
N GLU A 261 9.11 10.43 -26.52
CA GLU A 261 7.72 10.88 -26.37
C GLU A 261 7.38 11.30 -24.92
N ILE A 262 8.01 10.68 -23.91
CA ILE A 262 7.83 11.05 -22.50
C ILE A 262 8.45 12.42 -22.20
N VAL A 263 9.65 12.63 -22.72
CA VAL A 263 10.52 13.75 -22.37
C VAL A 263 10.11 15.03 -23.09
N GLY A 264 9.74 14.92 -24.38
CA GLY A 264 9.59 16.09 -25.24
C GLY A 264 10.92 16.82 -25.44
N ARG A 265 10.91 18.16 -25.29
CA ARG A 265 12.10 18.99 -25.53
C ARG A 265 13.08 18.92 -24.35
N CYS A 266 14.31 18.49 -24.62
CA CYS A 266 15.41 18.51 -23.66
C CYS A 266 16.74 18.94 -24.30
N ALA A 267 17.78 19.15 -23.49
CA ALA A 267 19.10 19.52 -24.01
C ALA A 267 19.77 18.35 -24.76
N LYS A 268 19.64 17.13 -24.21
CA LYS A 268 20.20 15.91 -24.78
C LYS A 268 19.52 14.70 -24.17
N HIS A 269 19.20 13.70 -24.99
CA HIS A 269 18.68 12.42 -24.52
C HIS A 269 19.58 11.25 -24.92
N GLU A 270 20.02 10.50 -23.93
CA GLU A 270 20.91 9.34 -24.05
C GLU A 270 20.18 8.09 -23.55
N HIS A 271 19.82 7.21 -24.48
CA HIS A 271 19.13 5.96 -24.20
C HIS A 271 20.10 4.80 -24.11
N PHE A 272 19.92 3.95 -23.10
CA PHE A 272 20.71 2.77 -22.83
C PHE A 272 19.84 1.53 -22.85
N LEU A 273 20.37 0.47 -23.47
CA LEU A 273 19.79 -0.85 -23.32
C LEU A 273 20.14 -1.43 -21.93
N ASP A 274 19.15 -2.02 -21.28
CA ASP A 274 19.35 -2.64 -19.97
C ASP A 274 20.29 -3.83 -20.07
N VAL A 275 21.38 -3.73 -19.30
CA VAL A 275 22.52 -4.65 -19.35
C VAL A 275 22.14 -6.06 -18.91
N PHE A 276 21.19 -6.20 -17.99
CA PHE A 276 20.70 -7.51 -17.58
C PHE A 276 19.94 -8.20 -18.71
N HIS A 277 19.10 -7.47 -19.44
CA HIS A 277 18.35 -8.00 -20.58
C HIS A 277 19.25 -8.36 -21.76
N LEU A 278 20.28 -7.55 -22.03
CA LEU A 278 21.32 -7.88 -23.01
C LEU A 278 22.01 -9.20 -22.65
N ASN A 279 22.50 -9.32 -21.41
CA ASN A 279 23.22 -10.50 -20.93
C ASN A 279 22.33 -11.73 -20.91
N LYS A 280 21.07 -11.59 -20.54
CA LYS A 280 20.09 -12.67 -20.59
C LYS A 280 19.90 -13.16 -22.04
N LYS A 281 19.70 -12.27 -23.01
CA LYS A 281 19.56 -12.67 -24.42
C LYS A 281 20.82 -13.34 -24.98
N ILE A 282 22.00 -12.89 -24.59
CA ILE A 282 23.27 -13.55 -24.97
C ILE A 282 23.28 -14.97 -24.41
N LYS A 283 22.99 -15.15 -23.12
CA LYS A 283 22.98 -16.48 -22.48
C LYS A 283 21.92 -17.42 -23.05
N ASP A 284 20.71 -16.90 -23.27
CA ASP A 284 19.57 -17.69 -23.78
C ASP A 284 19.81 -18.14 -25.23
N ARG A 285 20.40 -17.30 -26.07
CA ARG A 285 20.59 -17.56 -27.51
C ARG A 285 21.93 -18.21 -27.85
N LEU A 286 22.94 -18.01 -27.00
CA LEU A 286 24.24 -18.64 -27.14
C LEU A 286 24.39 -19.81 -26.15
N CYS A 287 23.28 -20.47 -25.81
CA CYS A 287 23.25 -21.58 -24.87
C CYS A 287 24.05 -22.80 -25.35
N PHE A 288 24.19 -22.97 -26.67
CA PHE A 288 24.99 -24.03 -27.30
C PHE A 288 26.50 -23.76 -27.32
N ALA A 289 26.95 -22.52 -26.99
CA ALA A 289 28.36 -22.17 -26.87
C ALA A 289 28.63 -21.32 -25.60
N PRO A 290 28.45 -21.88 -24.38
CA PRO A 290 28.58 -21.15 -23.12
C PRO A 290 29.91 -20.43 -22.92
N GLU A 291 31.00 -21.01 -23.44
CA GLU A 291 32.36 -20.47 -23.37
C GLU A 291 32.55 -19.15 -24.15
N LEU A 292 31.66 -18.86 -25.11
CA LEU A 292 31.67 -17.62 -25.89
C LEU A 292 30.82 -16.52 -25.25
N GLN A 293 29.91 -16.85 -24.32
CA GLN A 293 29.00 -15.89 -23.70
C GLN A 293 29.76 -14.77 -22.98
N GLY A 294 30.71 -15.13 -22.12
CA GLY A 294 31.52 -14.14 -21.38
C GLY A 294 32.38 -13.26 -22.30
N LYS A 295 32.91 -13.84 -23.39
CA LYS A 295 33.71 -13.11 -24.39
C LYS A 295 32.84 -12.09 -25.14
N LEU A 296 31.64 -12.48 -25.54
CA LEU A 296 30.71 -11.60 -26.23
C LEU A 296 30.24 -10.45 -25.32
N ILE A 297 29.92 -10.76 -24.07
CA ILE A 297 29.58 -9.74 -23.05
C ILE A 297 30.75 -8.75 -22.88
N TYR A 298 31.98 -9.26 -22.76
CA TYR A 298 33.17 -8.41 -22.64
C TYR A 298 33.35 -7.49 -23.87
N ALA A 299 33.19 -8.05 -25.07
CA ALA A 299 33.31 -7.31 -26.32
C ALA A 299 32.27 -6.18 -26.45
N LEU A 300 31.03 -6.42 -26.01
CA LEU A 300 29.94 -5.44 -26.07
C LEU A 300 30.03 -4.38 -24.96
N GLU A 301 30.17 -4.79 -23.70
CA GLU A 301 30.04 -3.89 -22.54
C GLU A 301 31.32 -3.15 -22.18
N PHE A 302 32.49 -3.66 -22.57
CA PHE A 302 33.77 -3.11 -22.13
C PHE A 302 34.66 -2.64 -23.28
N LYS A 303 34.71 -3.38 -24.39
CA LYS A 303 35.48 -2.97 -25.58
C LYS A 303 34.67 -2.13 -26.55
N TYR A 304 33.38 -2.42 -26.67
CA TYR A 304 32.48 -1.84 -27.68
C TYR A 304 33.09 -1.94 -29.09
N ASP A 305 33.54 -3.14 -29.43
CA ASP A 305 34.32 -3.44 -30.63
C ASP A 305 33.50 -4.34 -31.56
N ARG A 306 33.12 -3.80 -32.72
CA ARG A 306 32.24 -4.48 -33.68
C ARG A 306 32.94 -5.65 -34.36
N ASP A 307 34.24 -5.53 -34.62
CA ASP A 307 35.00 -6.58 -35.30
C ASP A 307 35.23 -7.77 -34.37
N LEU A 308 35.54 -7.50 -33.09
CA LEU A 308 35.62 -8.53 -32.06
C LEU A 308 34.26 -9.23 -31.87
N VAL A 309 33.16 -8.48 -31.83
CA VAL A 309 31.80 -9.05 -31.73
C VAL A 309 31.50 -9.97 -32.92
N ASN A 310 31.79 -9.51 -34.15
CA ASN A 310 31.59 -10.31 -35.36
C ASN A 310 32.44 -11.58 -35.35
N THR A 311 33.71 -11.48 -34.92
CA THR A 311 34.62 -12.62 -34.81
C THR A 311 34.08 -13.68 -33.86
N ILE A 312 33.57 -13.27 -32.70
CA ILE A 312 32.98 -14.18 -31.72
C ILE A 312 31.72 -14.84 -32.27
N LEU A 313 30.84 -14.07 -32.94
CA LEU A 313 29.62 -14.62 -33.53
C LEU A 313 29.90 -15.57 -34.70
N ASN A 314 30.92 -15.29 -35.52
CA ASN A 314 31.39 -16.20 -36.58
C ASN A 314 31.99 -17.49 -35.99
N THR A 315 32.69 -17.39 -34.86
CA THR A 315 33.20 -18.56 -34.12
C THR A 315 32.06 -19.41 -33.54
N ALA A 316 30.97 -18.76 -33.11
CA ALA A 316 29.77 -19.48 -32.68
C ALA A 316 29.09 -20.19 -33.86
N GLU A 317 29.05 -19.55 -35.03
CA GLU A 317 28.51 -20.12 -36.26
C GLU A 317 29.29 -21.36 -36.71
N SER A 318 30.63 -21.32 -36.66
CA SER A 318 31.47 -22.48 -37.03
C SER A 318 31.30 -23.69 -36.11
N LYS A 319 30.68 -23.51 -34.93
CA LYS A 319 30.34 -24.60 -34.00
C LYS A 319 29.02 -25.29 -34.33
N LEU A 320 28.22 -24.75 -35.26
CA LEU A 320 26.93 -25.33 -35.68
C LEU A 320 27.14 -26.50 -36.66
N ILE A 321 27.89 -27.49 -36.21
CA ILE A 321 28.18 -28.74 -36.90
C ILE A 321 27.65 -29.92 -36.07
N ASP A 322 27.52 -31.09 -36.69
CA ASP A 322 27.11 -32.35 -36.04
C ASP A 322 25.86 -32.16 -35.15
N GLU A 323 25.94 -32.55 -33.88
CA GLU A 323 24.83 -32.48 -32.91
C GLU A 323 24.32 -31.05 -32.65
N LEU A 324 25.15 -30.03 -32.89
CA LEU A 324 24.78 -28.62 -32.71
C LEU A 324 24.13 -28.01 -33.96
N ASN A 325 24.20 -28.69 -35.12
CA ASN A 325 23.61 -28.22 -36.37
C ASN A 325 22.08 -28.39 -36.38
N THR A 326 21.41 -27.60 -35.57
CA THR A 326 19.95 -27.61 -35.44
C THR A 326 19.36 -26.30 -35.94
N VAL A 327 18.16 -26.37 -36.53
CA VAL A 327 17.39 -25.18 -36.94
C VAL A 327 17.26 -24.17 -35.80
N GLN A 328 17.06 -24.68 -34.57
CA GLN A 328 16.93 -23.84 -33.38
C GLN A 328 18.21 -23.05 -33.07
N ASN A 329 19.40 -23.66 -33.15
CA ASN A 329 20.65 -22.97 -32.86
C ASN A 329 20.99 -21.92 -33.93
N HIS A 330 20.74 -22.22 -35.20
CA HIS A 330 20.83 -21.24 -36.30
C HIS A 330 19.90 -20.05 -36.08
N GLU A 331 18.63 -20.32 -35.71
CA GLU A 331 17.65 -19.27 -35.43
C GLU A 331 18.06 -18.41 -34.23
N HIS A 332 18.57 -19.03 -33.15
CA HIS A 332 19.07 -18.31 -31.98
C HIS A 332 20.23 -17.37 -32.34
N LEU A 333 21.21 -17.86 -33.10
CA LEU A 333 22.36 -17.07 -33.52
C LEU A 333 21.94 -15.91 -34.44
N ALA A 334 21.10 -16.17 -35.45
CA ALA A 334 20.57 -15.15 -36.35
C ALA A 334 19.79 -14.07 -35.58
N ARG A 335 18.94 -14.47 -34.63
CA ARG A 335 18.22 -13.55 -33.75
C ARG A 335 19.15 -12.74 -32.86
N LEU A 336 20.24 -13.32 -32.37
CA LEU A 336 21.24 -12.64 -31.55
C LEU A 336 21.99 -11.57 -32.35
N ARG A 337 22.53 -11.93 -33.53
CA ARG A 337 23.16 -10.98 -34.46
C ARG A 337 22.24 -9.79 -34.75
N SER A 338 21.04 -10.08 -35.23
CA SER A 338 20.03 -9.08 -35.56
C SER A 338 19.62 -8.20 -34.37
N TYR A 339 19.62 -8.75 -33.15
CA TYR A 339 19.34 -7.97 -31.94
C TYR A 339 20.48 -7.01 -31.58
N ILE A 340 21.73 -7.48 -31.65
CA ILE A 340 22.92 -6.66 -31.37
C ILE A 340 23.01 -5.51 -32.39
N ASP A 341 22.83 -5.81 -33.68
CA ASP A 341 22.93 -4.80 -34.74
C ASP A 341 21.90 -3.68 -34.58
N ARG A 342 20.62 -4.04 -34.36
CA ARG A 342 19.55 -3.07 -34.13
C ARG A 342 19.74 -2.21 -32.88
N ARG A 343 20.49 -2.71 -31.89
CA ARG A 343 20.67 -2.08 -30.57
C ARG A 343 22.08 -1.55 -30.36
N TRP A 344 22.92 -1.50 -31.39
CA TRP A 344 24.34 -1.19 -31.25
C TRP A 344 24.58 0.15 -30.54
N ASP A 345 23.85 1.19 -30.94
CA ASP A 345 23.98 2.52 -30.34
C ASP A 345 23.49 2.53 -28.88
N ASP A 346 22.40 1.81 -28.60
CA ASP A 346 21.82 1.67 -27.25
C ASP A 346 22.73 0.87 -26.30
N ILE A 347 23.54 -0.06 -26.84
CA ILE A 347 24.51 -0.88 -26.09
C ILE A 347 25.75 -0.08 -25.68
N LYS A 348 26.06 1.03 -26.39
CA LYS A 348 27.29 1.79 -26.17
C LYS A 348 27.54 2.08 -24.69
N PRO A 349 28.65 1.59 -24.11
CA PRO A 349 28.90 1.69 -22.68
C PRO A 349 28.88 3.12 -22.19
N PHE A 350 28.30 3.33 -21.00
CA PHE A 350 28.16 4.64 -20.39
C PHE A 350 29.48 5.43 -20.33
N LYS A 351 30.59 4.76 -19.97
CA LYS A 351 31.92 5.39 -19.86
C LYS A 351 32.49 5.86 -21.21
N MET A 352 31.97 5.33 -22.31
CA MET A 352 32.37 5.69 -23.67
C MET A 352 31.42 6.74 -24.29
N ARG A 353 30.41 7.19 -23.53
CA ARG A 353 29.56 8.31 -23.91
C ARG A 353 30.10 9.57 -23.24
N ASN A 354 30.29 10.64 -24.01
CA ASN A 354 30.78 11.92 -23.50
C ASN A 354 29.68 12.62 -22.68
N LEU A 355 29.46 12.17 -21.44
CA LEU A 355 28.41 12.62 -20.53
C LEU A 355 29.00 13.33 -19.31
N LYS A 356 28.34 14.41 -18.87
CA LYS A 356 28.73 15.18 -17.69
C LYS A 356 28.57 14.41 -16.37
N VAL A 357 27.90 13.26 -16.41
CA VAL A 357 27.70 12.37 -15.27
C VAL A 357 28.63 11.18 -15.31
N THR A 358 29.09 10.77 -14.14
CA THR A 358 30.10 9.72 -13.97
C THR A 358 29.52 8.30 -13.82
N LYS A 359 28.20 8.15 -13.61
CA LYS A 359 27.60 6.86 -13.23
C LYS A 359 26.22 6.63 -13.88
N ALA A 360 26.02 5.41 -14.38
CA ALA A 360 24.74 4.93 -14.89
C ALA A 360 23.75 4.57 -13.76
N ILE A 361 22.45 4.56 -14.09
CA ILE A 361 21.28 4.30 -13.24
C ILE A 361 21.27 2.87 -12.65
N GLY A 362 22.10 1.95 -13.15
CA GLY A 362 22.10 0.53 -12.77
C GLY A 362 21.04 -0.28 -13.53
N SER A 363 20.90 -1.57 -13.21
CA SER A 363 19.95 -2.46 -13.89
C SER A 363 18.53 -2.36 -13.33
N CYS A 364 17.55 -2.33 -14.24
CA CYS A 364 16.11 -2.29 -13.95
C CYS A 364 15.67 -3.48 -13.07
N GLU A 365 16.27 -4.65 -13.30
CA GLU A 365 15.98 -5.91 -12.60
C GLU A 365 16.20 -5.82 -11.09
N SER A 366 17.18 -5.04 -10.63
CA SER A 366 17.40 -4.86 -9.18
C SER A 366 16.29 -4.03 -8.52
N ASN A 367 15.72 -3.11 -9.29
CA ASN A 367 14.80 -2.09 -8.80
C ASN A 367 13.35 -2.59 -8.74
N HIS A 368 12.96 -3.49 -9.66
CA HIS A 368 11.61 -4.07 -9.65
C HIS A 368 11.41 -5.17 -8.60
N ARG A 369 12.46 -5.60 -7.87
CA ARG A 369 12.39 -6.72 -6.91
C ARG A 369 11.36 -6.51 -5.82
N LYS A 370 11.17 -5.27 -5.39
CA LYS A 370 10.13 -4.89 -4.41
C LYS A 370 8.72 -5.25 -4.88
N TYR A 371 8.45 -5.16 -6.19
CA TYR A 371 7.20 -5.61 -6.78
C TYR A 371 7.20 -7.12 -6.91
N THR A 372 8.22 -7.69 -7.56
CA THR A 372 8.23 -9.12 -7.90
C THR A 372 8.24 -10.03 -6.68
N TYR A 373 8.89 -9.67 -5.57
CA TYR A 373 8.79 -10.42 -4.32
C TYR A 373 7.35 -10.52 -3.80
N ARG A 374 6.56 -9.46 -3.98
CA ARG A 374 5.18 -9.47 -3.55
C ARG A 374 4.27 -10.18 -4.54
N VAL A 375 4.43 -9.95 -5.84
CA VAL A 375 3.46 -10.39 -6.86
C VAL A 375 3.81 -11.70 -7.56
N LYS A 376 5.07 -12.15 -7.53
CA LYS A 376 5.53 -13.44 -8.10
C LYS A 376 5.74 -14.52 -7.03
N GLY A 377 5.84 -15.75 -7.51
CA GLY A 377 6.21 -16.93 -6.72
C GLY A 377 5.14 -17.37 -5.70
N GLN A 378 5.50 -18.35 -4.86
CA GLN A 378 4.69 -18.84 -3.74
C GLN A 378 3.23 -19.22 -4.09
N GLY A 379 3.01 -19.74 -5.31
CA GLY A 379 1.66 -20.10 -5.77
C GLY A 379 0.67 -18.92 -5.84
N LYS A 380 1.15 -17.68 -5.93
CA LYS A 380 0.29 -16.49 -6.01
C LYS A 380 -0.32 -16.36 -7.40
N TYR A 381 -1.63 -16.14 -7.42
CA TYR A 381 -2.43 -15.82 -8.59
C TYR A 381 -3.28 -14.59 -8.26
N TRP A 382 -3.45 -13.71 -9.24
CA TRP A 382 -4.11 -12.43 -9.04
C TRP A 382 -5.35 -12.31 -9.92
N SER A 383 -6.42 -11.72 -9.39
CA SER A 383 -7.40 -11.05 -10.24
C SER A 383 -6.80 -9.73 -10.72
N GLU A 384 -7.23 -9.21 -11.87
CA GLU A 384 -6.76 -7.93 -12.42
C GLU A 384 -6.83 -6.79 -11.39
N ALA A 385 -8.01 -6.53 -10.82
CA ALA A 385 -8.20 -5.53 -9.76
C ALA A 385 -7.32 -5.76 -8.51
N GLY A 386 -6.96 -7.02 -8.24
CA GLY A 386 -6.11 -7.35 -7.09
C GLY A 386 -4.64 -7.06 -7.37
N ALA A 387 -4.18 -7.36 -8.58
CA ALA A 387 -2.83 -7.03 -9.03
C ALA A 387 -2.66 -5.51 -9.15
N GLU A 388 -3.56 -4.83 -9.86
CA GLU A 388 -3.53 -3.37 -10.03
C GLU A 388 -3.49 -2.68 -8.66
N GLY A 389 -4.39 -3.06 -7.74
CA GLY A 389 -4.43 -2.43 -6.43
C GLY A 389 -3.18 -2.66 -5.59
N MET A 390 -2.63 -3.88 -5.60
CA MET A 390 -1.37 -4.16 -4.89
C MET A 390 -0.19 -3.38 -5.48
N LEU A 391 -0.11 -3.30 -6.81
CA LEU A 391 0.97 -2.58 -7.51
C LEU A 391 0.93 -1.08 -7.20
N ARG A 392 -0.26 -0.47 -7.22
CA ARG A 392 -0.44 0.94 -6.85
C ARG A 392 -0.10 1.21 -5.39
N ILE A 393 -0.50 0.34 -4.46
CA ILE A 393 -0.11 0.43 -3.05
C ILE A 393 1.42 0.37 -2.89
N LEU A 394 2.09 -0.57 -3.57
CA LEU A 394 3.55 -0.69 -3.54
C LEU A 394 4.25 0.56 -4.08
N ALA A 395 3.74 1.12 -5.19
CA ALA A 395 4.23 2.38 -5.74
C ALA A 395 4.03 3.53 -4.74
N CYS A 396 2.86 3.62 -4.09
CA CYS A 396 2.59 4.68 -3.12
C CYS A 396 3.47 4.59 -1.85
N ILE A 397 3.70 3.37 -1.36
CA ILE A 397 4.66 3.14 -0.27
C ILE A 397 6.07 3.58 -0.70
N LYS A 398 6.45 3.26 -1.94
CA LYS A 398 7.78 3.63 -2.45
C LYS A 398 7.93 5.14 -2.64
N ASN A 399 6.86 5.81 -3.05
CA ASN A 399 6.77 7.25 -3.26
C ASN A 399 6.54 8.02 -1.95
N LEU A 400 6.29 7.34 -0.83
CA LEU A 400 5.96 7.91 0.48
C LEU A 400 4.68 8.77 0.46
N ASP A 401 3.71 8.42 -0.38
CA ASP A 401 2.46 9.16 -0.55
C ASP A 401 1.19 8.33 -0.25
N LEU A 402 1.33 7.08 0.23
CA LEU A 402 0.18 6.23 0.57
C LEU A 402 -0.80 6.91 1.55
N GLU A 403 -0.29 7.58 2.59
CA GLU A 403 -1.14 8.28 3.55
C GLU A 403 -1.88 9.45 2.91
N GLN A 404 -1.23 10.19 2.02
CA GLN A 404 -1.84 11.30 1.30
C GLN A 404 -3.04 10.81 0.46
N TRP A 405 -2.85 9.72 -0.28
CA TRP A 405 -3.92 9.14 -1.11
C TRP A 405 -5.05 8.48 -0.32
N LEU A 406 -4.77 8.01 0.90
CA LEU A 406 -5.82 7.50 1.77
C LEU A 406 -6.62 8.64 2.42
N ASN A 407 -5.97 9.77 2.72
CA ASN A 407 -6.54 10.95 3.40
C ASN A 407 -7.13 12.01 2.45
N SER A 408 -6.96 11.91 1.14
CA SER A 408 -7.42 12.89 0.14
C SER A 408 -8.94 13.14 0.12
N ASP A 409 -9.75 12.27 0.73
CA ASP A 409 -11.20 12.50 0.92
C ASP A 409 -11.51 13.48 2.07
N PHE A 410 -10.49 13.85 2.84
CA PHE A 410 -10.60 14.68 4.02
C PHE A 410 -10.12 16.08 3.67
N GLU A 411 -11.03 16.93 3.17
CA GLU A 411 -10.80 18.36 3.35
C GLU A 411 -10.71 18.61 4.85
N ALA A 412 -9.51 18.98 5.31
CA ALA A 412 -9.22 19.24 6.71
C ALA A 412 -10.19 20.32 7.22
N GLY A 413 -11.28 19.90 7.84
CA GLY A 413 -12.16 20.78 8.59
C GLY A 413 -11.31 21.50 9.64
N LYS A 414 -11.54 22.81 9.81
CA LYS A 414 -10.87 23.60 10.85
C LYS A 414 -10.87 22.81 12.17
N LEU A 415 -9.68 22.56 12.72
CA LEU A 415 -9.54 21.97 14.05
C LEU A 415 -10.41 22.76 15.03
N ILE A 416 -11.39 22.09 15.62
CA ILE A 416 -12.22 22.70 16.67
C ILE A 416 -11.33 22.84 17.90
N SER A 417 -11.12 24.06 18.38
CA SER A 417 -10.41 24.29 19.64
C SER A 417 -11.27 23.76 20.80
N LEU A 418 -10.80 22.70 21.46
CA LEU A 418 -11.47 22.09 22.61
C LEU A 418 -10.92 22.64 23.93
N ASP A 419 -11.83 22.91 24.88
CA ASP A 419 -11.49 23.35 26.24
C ASP A 419 -10.89 22.19 27.06
N HIS A 420 -9.65 22.38 27.51
CA HIS A 420 -8.87 21.40 28.28
C HIS A 420 -9.57 20.94 29.57
N LYS A 421 -10.36 21.81 30.24
CA LYS A 421 -11.10 21.43 31.46
C LYS A 421 -12.23 20.45 31.17
N LYS A 422 -12.92 20.59 30.04
CA LYS A 422 -13.98 19.66 29.62
C LYS A 422 -13.41 18.28 29.27
N LEU A 423 -12.23 18.24 28.64
CA LEU A 423 -11.53 16.98 28.33
C LEU A 423 -11.13 16.23 29.59
N LEU A 424 -10.56 16.90 30.59
CA LEU A 424 -10.18 16.29 31.86
C LEU A 424 -11.40 15.77 32.64
N ALA A 425 -12.52 16.50 32.61
CA ALA A 425 -13.76 16.06 33.24
C ALA A 425 -14.34 14.82 32.54
N ALA A 426 -14.39 14.81 31.21
CA ALA A 426 -14.87 13.67 30.42
C ALA A 426 -13.97 12.43 30.60
N ALA A 427 -12.65 12.59 30.62
CA ALA A 427 -11.70 11.50 30.86
C ALA A 427 -11.84 10.92 32.28
N ARG A 428 -12.08 11.76 33.29
CA ARG A 428 -12.34 11.31 34.66
C ARG A 428 -13.67 10.58 34.79
N ASP A 429 -14.71 11.03 34.08
CA ASP A 429 -16.03 10.38 34.09
C ASP A 429 -16.01 9.05 33.35
N SER A 430 -15.30 8.95 32.22
CA SER A 430 -15.18 7.71 31.44
C SER A 430 -14.34 6.63 32.13
N LEU A 431 -13.41 7.02 33.02
CA LEU A 431 -12.65 6.10 33.88
C LEU A 431 -13.42 5.65 35.15
N LYS A 432 -14.64 6.16 35.37
CA LYS A 432 -15.58 5.65 36.37
C LYS A 432 -16.47 4.63 35.68
N ARG A 433 -16.41 3.36 36.11
CA ARG A 433 -17.43 2.40 35.69
C ARG A 433 -18.78 2.88 36.19
N ARG A 434 -19.72 3.05 35.27
CA ARG A 434 -21.13 3.18 35.63
C ARG A 434 -21.61 1.77 35.97
N HIS A 435 -22.11 1.61 37.18
CA HIS A 435 -22.81 0.40 37.56
C HIS A 435 -24.01 0.27 36.61
N GLU A 436 -24.11 -0.82 35.85
CA GLU A 436 -25.38 -1.15 35.21
C GLU A 436 -26.36 -1.37 36.36
N ILE A 437 -27.44 -0.57 36.39
CA ILE A 437 -28.55 -0.85 37.29
C ILE A 437 -29.11 -2.18 36.80
N HIS A 438 -28.78 -3.25 37.51
CA HIS A 438 -29.46 -4.52 37.30
C HIS A 438 -30.95 -4.23 37.54
N VAL A 439 -31.77 -4.33 36.49
CA VAL A 439 -33.21 -4.44 36.68
C VAL A 439 -33.39 -5.80 37.34
N GLY A 440 -33.43 -5.82 38.67
CA GLY A 440 -33.83 -6.99 39.42
C GLY A 440 -35.19 -7.40 38.89
N ILE A 441 -35.31 -8.64 38.40
CA ILE A 441 -36.59 -9.24 38.05
C ILE A 441 -37.43 -9.22 39.33
N GLN A 442 -38.39 -8.30 39.41
CA GLN A 442 -39.18 -8.06 40.62
C GLN A 442 -40.38 -9.01 40.75
N HIS A 443 -40.40 -10.14 40.04
CA HIS A 443 -41.48 -11.12 40.12
C HIS A 443 -40.91 -12.54 39.99
N GLY A 444 -40.46 -13.09 41.11
CA GLY A 444 -40.25 -14.53 41.27
C GLY A 444 -41.13 -15.02 42.42
N ALA A 445 -42.17 -15.79 42.10
CA ALA A 445 -42.96 -16.50 43.11
C ALA A 445 -42.40 -17.93 43.25
N LEU A 446 -42.09 -18.35 44.49
CA LEU A 446 -41.75 -19.74 44.77
C LEU A 446 -43.05 -20.52 44.96
N THR A 447 -43.48 -21.27 43.94
CA THR A 447 -44.56 -22.25 44.09
C THR A 447 -44.00 -23.52 44.70
N ALA A 448 -44.32 -23.78 45.97
CA ALA A 448 -43.96 -25.02 46.65
C ALA A 448 -45.03 -26.10 46.38
N GLU A 449 -44.72 -27.06 45.52
CA GLU A 449 -45.47 -28.32 45.44
C GLU A 449 -44.91 -29.32 46.47
N ALA A 450 -45.16 -29.08 47.76
CA ALA A 450 -45.05 -30.10 48.80
C ALA A 450 -45.75 -29.68 50.10
N VAL A 451 -46.60 -30.58 50.61
CA VAL A 451 -47.29 -30.45 51.89
C VAL A 451 -46.28 -30.59 53.04
N GLY A 452 -46.22 -29.59 53.93
CA GLY A 452 -45.78 -29.80 55.33
C GLY A 452 -44.41 -29.29 55.79
N GLY A 453 -43.86 -28.20 55.21
CA GLY A 453 -42.60 -27.60 55.72
C GLY A 453 -42.77 -26.19 56.29
N SER A 454 -42.83 -26.02 57.62
CA SER A 454 -43.00 -24.71 58.29
C SER A 454 -41.85 -23.71 58.06
N TYR A 455 -40.69 -24.18 57.60
CA TYR A 455 -39.50 -23.36 57.37
C TYR A 455 -39.56 -22.56 56.07
N LEU A 456 -40.08 -23.13 54.98
CA LEU A 456 -40.15 -22.46 53.67
C LEU A 456 -41.21 -21.35 53.66
N ALA A 457 -42.35 -21.57 54.33
CA ALA A 457 -43.40 -20.55 54.49
C ALA A 457 -42.98 -19.38 55.40
N LYS A 458 -41.93 -19.58 56.22
CA LYS A 458 -41.36 -18.55 57.09
C LYS A 458 -40.31 -17.72 56.32
N LEU A 459 -39.55 -18.35 55.45
CA LEU A 459 -38.60 -17.67 54.55
C LEU A 459 -39.31 -16.75 53.54
N ASP A 460 -40.40 -17.22 52.95
CA ASP A 460 -41.19 -16.43 51.99
C ASP A 460 -41.82 -15.17 52.64
N ARG A 461 -42.35 -15.31 53.86
CA ARG A 461 -42.83 -14.15 54.65
C ARG A 461 -41.74 -13.16 55.02
N MET A 462 -40.51 -13.62 55.29
CA MET A 462 -39.39 -12.74 55.61
C MET A 462 -38.91 -11.95 54.38
N LEU A 463 -38.94 -12.56 53.20
CA LEU A 463 -38.56 -11.89 51.94
C LEU A 463 -39.58 -10.82 51.52
N ASN A 464 -40.87 -11.05 51.76
CA ASN A 464 -41.94 -10.08 51.44
C ASN A 464 -42.03 -8.87 52.39
N HIS A 465 -41.31 -8.88 53.51
CA HIS A 465 -41.27 -7.76 54.47
C HIS A 465 -40.09 -6.80 54.30
N ILE A 466 -39.18 -7.06 53.36
CA ILE A 466 -38.12 -6.11 53.01
C ILE A 466 -38.72 -5.07 52.06
N LYS A 467 -39.29 -3.99 52.64
CA LYS A 467 -39.63 -2.78 51.88
C LYS A 467 -38.35 -1.98 51.63
N TYR A 468 -38.06 -1.69 50.35
CA TYR A 468 -37.19 -0.58 49.94
C TYR A 468 -38.06 0.61 49.58
#